data_AF-A0A1H9YG35-F1
#
_entry.id   AF-A0A1H9YG35-F1
#
_cell.length_a   1.000
_cell.length_b   1.000
_cell.length_c   1.000
_cell.angle_alpha   90.00
_cell.angle_beta   90.00
_cell.angle_gamma   90.00
#
_symmetry.space_group_name_H-M   'P 1'
#
loop_
_entity.id
_entity.type
_entity.pdbx_description
1 polymer ?
#
loop_
_entity_poly.entity_id
_entity_poly.type
_entity_poly.pdbx_seq_one_letter_code
_entity_poly.pdbx_strand_id
1 'polypeptide(L)'
;MDELKSLWIHVFESDRDTDNNWWKRKKELCDRRGVEIVRINGNGHIYQRLQHREGETINYLLHLTFLMKQEDHFYLEESVNSYQFRFVHGEVRDHHSIPAPVNNLSKEKIEPEAVRNGQIERFHYDRMAAVQYAERWWNSYNPDYRKFEVDCTNFVSQCLRAGGAPMSGAPNRNKGWWYQGNNWSYSWSVAHSLRWYLNGSTSGLKGTAVASASELSPGDIICYDFEGDGRWDHNTIVVSRDNNGEPLVNAHTDNSRHRYWSYEDSTAYTPNINYKFFRIGE
;
A
#
# COMPACT_ATOMS: atom_id res chain seq x y z
N MET A 1 -10.07 3.22 26.82
CA MET A 1 -8.99 2.43 26.18
C MET A 1 -9.24 0.95 26.35
N ASP A 2 -9.66 0.49 27.54
CA ASP A 2 -9.97 -0.93 27.76
C ASP A 2 -11.12 -1.45 26.89
N GLU A 3 -12.20 -0.68 26.73
CA GLU A 3 -13.31 -1.02 25.80
C GLU A 3 -12.84 -1.23 24.36
N LEU A 4 -11.95 -0.35 23.86
CA LEU A 4 -11.41 -0.46 22.50
C LEU A 4 -10.51 -1.69 22.36
N LYS A 5 -9.74 -2.02 23.41
CA LYS A 5 -8.93 -3.24 23.45
C LYS A 5 -9.81 -4.49 23.44
N SER A 6 -10.86 -4.51 24.26
CA SER A 6 -11.84 -5.60 24.31
C SER A 6 -12.53 -5.80 22.96
N LEU A 7 -12.88 -4.70 22.26
CA LEU A 7 -13.44 -4.77 20.91
C LEU A 7 -12.49 -5.49 19.94
N TRP A 8 -11.21 -5.13 19.90
CA TRP A 8 -10.25 -5.77 19.00
C TRP A 8 -9.92 -7.22 19.37
N ILE A 9 -9.82 -7.52 20.67
CA ILE A 9 -9.69 -8.91 21.14
C ILE A 9 -10.88 -9.72 20.63
N HIS A 10 -12.10 -9.20 20.78
CA HIS A 10 -13.30 -9.87 20.28
C HIS A 10 -13.25 -10.06 18.76
N VAL A 11 -12.79 -9.07 17.98
CA VAL A 11 -12.63 -9.21 16.52
C VAL A 11 -11.69 -10.37 16.20
N PHE A 12 -10.54 -10.45 16.87
CA PHE A 12 -9.54 -11.50 16.60
C PHE A 12 -9.97 -12.89 17.08
N GLU A 13 -10.71 -12.97 18.18
CA GLU A 13 -11.25 -14.23 18.73
C GLU A 13 -12.54 -14.68 18.03
N SER A 14 -13.26 -13.75 17.38
CA SER A 14 -14.54 -14.08 16.76
C SER A 14 -14.37 -14.89 15.47
N ASP A 15 -15.15 -15.97 15.39
CA ASP A 15 -15.43 -16.69 14.14
C ASP A 15 -16.73 -16.20 13.48
N ARG A 16 -17.30 -15.09 13.97
CA ARG A 16 -18.59 -14.58 13.48
C ARG A 16 -18.45 -14.05 12.06
N ASP A 17 -19.28 -14.58 11.16
CA ASP A 17 -19.49 -14.03 9.83
C ASP A 17 -20.19 -12.68 9.96
N THR A 18 -19.44 -11.60 9.79
CA THR A 18 -20.00 -10.30 9.41
C THR A 18 -19.63 -10.08 7.96
N ASP A 19 -20.52 -9.42 7.20
CA ASP A 19 -20.43 -9.25 5.73
C ASP A 19 -19.15 -8.56 5.23
N ASN A 20 -18.25 -8.13 6.13
CA ASN A 20 -16.95 -7.56 5.81
C ASN A 20 -15.80 -8.12 6.66
N ASN A 21 -15.82 -9.43 6.97
CA ASN A 21 -14.84 -10.05 7.84
C ASN A 21 -13.50 -10.34 7.12
N TRP A 22 -12.71 -9.27 6.92
CA TRP A 22 -11.32 -9.35 6.41
C TRP A 22 -10.45 -10.28 7.25
N TRP A 23 -10.70 -10.38 8.56
CA TRP A 23 -9.95 -11.22 9.48
C TRP A 23 -10.17 -12.70 9.22
N LYS A 24 -11.41 -13.12 8.98
CA LYS A 24 -11.74 -14.49 8.55
C LYS A 24 -11.02 -14.86 7.25
N ARG A 25 -11.08 -13.99 6.24
CA ARG A 25 -10.35 -14.19 4.97
C ARG A 25 -8.84 -14.30 5.20
N LYS A 26 -8.28 -13.51 6.13
CA LYS A 26 -6.87 -13.59 6.53
C LYS A 26 -6.54 -14.96 7.12
N LYS A 27 -7.33 -15.46 8.07
CA LYS A 27 -7.14 -16.80 8.67
C LYS A 27 -7.20 -17.89 7.59
N GLU A 28 -8.24 -17.89 6.77
CA GLU A 28 -8.41 -18.86 5.68
C GLU A 28 -7.28 -18.80 4.65
N LEU A 29 -6.80 -17.60 4.32
CA LEU A 29 -5.67 -17.40 3.41
C LEU A 29 -4.36 -17.94 4.02
N CYS A 30 -4.14 -17.72 5.31
CA CYS A 30 -2.99 -18.27 6.04
C CYS A 30 -3.05 -19.80 6.05
N ASP A 31 -4.21 -20.38 6.35
CA ASP A 31 -4.43 -21.83 6.36
C ASP A 31 -4.15 -22.46 4.98
N ARG A 32 -4.67 -21.86 3.90
CA ARG A 32 -4.41 -22.32 2.52
C ARG A 32 -2.93 -22.31 2.14
N ARG A 33 -2.14 -21.44 2.76
CA ARG A 33 -0.72 -21.24 2.47
C ARG A 33 0.21 -21.99 3.43
N GLY A 34 -0.33 -22.68 4.44
CA GLY A 34 0.45 -23.29 5.50
C GLY A 34 1.17 -22.27 6.39
N VAL A 35 0.57 -21.09 6.58
CA VAL A 35 1.10 -20.02 7.43
C VAL A 35 0.33 -19.98 8.74
N GLU A 36 1.06 -19.99 9.85
CA GLU A 36 0.52 -19.83 11.20
C GLU A 36 0.70 -18.38 11.67
N ILE A 37 -0.36 -17.77 12.20
CA ILE A 37 -0.27 -16.49 12.92
C ILE A 37 0.08 -16.79 14.38
N VAL A 38 1.37 -16.73 14.71
CA VAL A 38 1.90 -17.11 16.04
C VAL A 38 1.54 -16.07 17.10
N ARG A 39 1.56 -14.79 16.71
CA ARG A 39 1.28 -13.69 17.64
C ARG A 39 0.73 -12.47 16.90
N ILE A 40 -0.22 -11.81 17.54
CA ILE A 40 -0.74 -10.50 17.12
C ILE A 40 -0.34 -9.47 18.18
N ASN A 41 0.18 -8.33 17.74
CA ASN A 41 0.37 -7.16 18.57
C ASN A 41 -0.38 -5.97 17.96
N GLY A 42 -1.03 -5.17 18.80
CA GLY A 42 -1.81 -4.01 18.37
C GLY A 42 -1.45 -2.78 19.19
N ASN A 43 -1.11 -1.68 18.51
CA ASN A 43 -0.85 -0.39 19.14
C ASN A 43 -1.76 0.69 18.57
N GLY A 44 -2.63 1.25 19.40
CA GLY A 44 -3.57 2.29 19.04
C GLY A 44 -3.07 3.69 19.40
N HIS A 45 -3.07 4.61 18.44
CA HIS A 45 -2.72 6.02 18.64
C HIS A 45 -3.89 6.94 18.27
N ILE A 46 -4.50 7.56 19.28
CA ILE A 46 -5.57 8.54 19.08
C ILE A 46 -4.97 9.85 18.57
N TYR A 47 -5.40 10.31 17.41
CA TYR A 47 -4.93 11.56 16.81
C TYR A 47 -6.00 12.66 16.73
N GLN A 48 -7.27 12.33 16.95
CA GLN A 48 -8.35 13.32 16.99
C GLN A 48 -9.45 12.93 17.97
N ARG A 49 -9.96 13.94 18.69
CA ARG A 49 -11.14 13.84 19.54
C ARG A 49 -12.07 15.01 19.23
N LEU A 50 -13.33 14.73 18.94
CA LEU A 50 -14.36 15.72 18.66
C LEU A 50 -15.47 15.57 19.70
N GLN A 51 -15.69 16.62 20.50
CA GLN A 51 -16.71 16.62 21.55
C GLN A 51 -18.09 16.93 20.96
N HIS A 52 -19.10 16.21 21.44
CA HIS A 52 -20.52 16.40 21.11
C HIS A 52 -21.36 16.40 22.39
N ARG A 53 -22.65 16.79 22.30
CA ARG A 53 -23.53 16.83 23.48
C ARG A 53 -23.75 15.45 24.13
N GLU A 54 -23.71 14.38 23.35
CA GLU A 54 -24.00 13.01 23.78
C GLU A 54 -22.74 12.14 24.00
N GLY A 55 -21.54 12.69 23.80
CA GLY A 55 -20.28 11.94 23.91
C GLY A 55 -19.16 12.53 23.07
N GLU A 56 -18.19 11.72 22.67
CA GLU A 56 -17.09 12.13 21.79
C GLU A 56 -16.94 11.21 20.57
N THR A 57 -16.51 11.77 19.44
CA THR A 57 -16.03 11.00 18.29
C THR A 57 -14.51 10.95 18.34
N ILE A 58 -13.95 9.74 18.25
CA ILE A 58 -12.50 9.50 18.37
C ILE A 58 -11.99 8.90 17.06
N ASN A 59 -10.96 9.51 16.49
CA ASN A 59 -10.20 8.93 15.39
C ASN A 59 -8.82 8.47 15.88
N TYR A 60 -8.42 7.27 15.47
CA TYR A 60 -7.16 6.68 15.88
C TYR A 60 -6.52 5.85 14.77
N LEU A 61 -5.19 5.72 14.83
CA LEU A 61 -4.42 4.79 14.02
C LEU A 61 -4.26 3.50 14.81
N LEU A 62 -4.46 2.35 14.15
CA LEU A 62 -4.11 1.05 14.70
C LEU A 62 -2.94 0.47 13.91
N HIS A 63 -1.80 0.29 14.58
CA HIS A 63 -0.68 -0.48 14.06
C HIS A 63 -0.81 -1.93 14.52
N LEU A 64 -1.03 -2.83 13.58
CA LEU A 64 -1.04 -4.28 13.79
C LEU A 64 0.29 -4.87 13.32
N THR A 65 0.87 -5.75 14.14
CA THR A 65 2.03 -6.57 13.81
C THR A 65 1.65 -8.03 14.00
N PHE A 66 1.81 -8.83 12.96
CA PHE A 66 1.60 -10.27 12.96
C PHE A 66 2.94 -10.98 12.87
N LEU A 67 3.27 -11.81 13.86
CA LEU A 67 4.36 -12.77 13.74
C LEU A 67 3.83 -13.98 12.99
N MET A 68 4.27 -14.11 11.74
CA MET A 68 3.89 -15.18 10.83
C MET A 68 4.96 -16.27 10.86
N LYS A 69 4.52 -17.53 10.85
CA LYS A 69 5.41 -18.70 10.73
C LYS A 69 4.97 -19.54 9.54
N GLN A 70 5.90 -19.89 8.67
CA GLN A 70 5.68 -20.78 7.54
C GLN A 70 6.81 -21.80 7.53
N GLU A 71 6.50 -23.07 7.80
CA GLU A 71 7.50 -24.11 8.12
C GLU A 71 8.43 -23.65 9.27
N ASP A 72 9.75 -23.57 9.02
CA ASP A 72 10.75 -23.11 9.99
C ASP A 72 11.08 -21.60 9.86
N HIS A 73 10.43 -20.88 8.94
CA HIS A 73 10.68 -19.47 8.69
C HIS A 73 9.68 -18.57 9.41
N PHE A 74 10.20 -17.49 9.99
CA PHE A 74 9.41 -16.46 10.63
C PHE A 74 9.55 -15.14 9.89
N TYR A 75 8.46 -14.40 9.75
CA TYR A 75 8.47 -13.05 9.23
C TYR A 75 7.41 -12.20 9.93
N LEU A 76 7.56 -10.88 9.81
CA LEU A 76 6.59 -9.93 10.35
C LEU A 76 5.76 -9.38 9.20
N GLU A 77 4.44 -9.47 9.32
CA GLU A 77 3.53 -8.68 8.52
C GLU A 77 3.01 -7.52 9.36
N GLU A 78 2.98 -6.31 8.81
CA GLU A 78 2.56 -5.11 9.54
C GLU A 78 1.55 -4.30 8.75
N SER A 79 0.59 -3.67 9.44
CA SER A 79 -0.33 -2.72 8.82
C SER A 79 -0.69 -1.56 9.75
N VAL A 80 -0.94 -0.38 9.16
CA VAL A 80 -1.40 0.80 9.87
C VAL A 80 -2.68 1.31 9.21
N ASN A 81 -3.79 1.21 9.93
CA ASN A 81 -5.13 1.56 9.43
C ASN A 81 -5.78 2.63 10.32
N SER A 82 -6.61 3.49 9.72
CA SER A 82 -7.32 4.54 10.45
C SER A 82 -8.75 4.12 10.76
N TYR A 83 -9.20 4.39 11.98
CA TYR A 83 -10.53 4.03 12.44
C TYR A 83 -11.19 5.18 13.19
N GLN A 84 -12.51 5.20 13.14
CA GLN A 84 -13.36 6.08 13.91
C GLN A 84 -14.28 5.25 14.81
N PHE A 85 -14.59 5.77 16.00
CA PHE A 85 -15.72 5.32 16.80
C PHE A 85 -16.34 6.47 17.59
N ARG A 86 -17.59 6.29 18.02
CA ARG A 86 -18.25 7.15 19.00
C ARG A 86 -18.10 6.55 20.40
N PHE A 87 -17.78 7.40 21.37
CA PHE A 87 -17.68 7.03 22.77
C PHE A 87 -18.81 7.73 23.54
N VAL A 88 -19.81 6.96 23.94
CA VAL A 88 -21.08 7.45 24.50
C VAL A 88 -21.37 6.64 25.77
N HIS A 89 -21.61 7.32 26.90
CA HIS A 89 -21.89 6.69 28.20
C HIS A 89 -20.89 5.59 28.62
N GLY A 90 -19.62 5.73 28.25
CA GLY A 90 -18.56 4.76 28.58
C GLY A 90 -18.41 3.59 27.60
N GLU A 91 -19.21 3.55 26.54
CA GLU A 91 -19.21 2.45 25.56
C GLU A 91 -18.72 2.90 24.18
N VAL A 92 -18.09 1.97 23.44
CA VAL A 92 -17.70 2.15 22.05
C VAL A 92 -18.88 1.81 21.12
N ARG A 93 -19.22 2.73 20.22
CA ARG A 93 -20.30 2.60 19.23
C ARG A 93 -19.79 2.99 17.84
N ASP A 94 -20.41 2.42 16.80
CA ASP A 94 -20.15 2.74 15.38
C ASP A 94 -18.66 2.72 14.98
N HIS A 95 -17.94 1.71 15.46
CA HIS A 95 -16.54 1.55 15.09
C HIS A 95 -16.42 1.12 13.63
N HIS A 96 -15.70 1.88 12.82
CA HIS A 96 -15.50 1.62 11.39
C HIS A 96 -14.18 2.19 10.88
N SER A 97 -13.68 1.67 9.75
CA SER A 97 -12.49 2.19 9.07
C SER A 97 -12.78 3.53 8.39
N ILE A 98 -11.82 4.43 8.41
CA ILE A 98 -11.86 5.73 7.72
C ILE A 98 -10.58 5.93 6.90
N PRO A 99 -10.58 6.82 5.88
CA PRO A 99 -9.35 7.17 5.18
C PRO A 99 -8.26 7.70 6.11
N ALA A 100 -7.00 7.49 5.73
CA ALA A 100 -5.86 7.98 6.50
C ALA A 100 -5.85 9.51 6.58
N PRO A 101 -5.46 10.09 7.75
CA PRO A 101 -5.42 11.54 7.90
C PRO A 101 -4.37 12.16 6.97
N VAL A 102 -4.79 13.14 6.17
CA VAL A 102 -3.90 13.91 5.29
C VAL A 102 -3.37 15.12 6.05
N ASN A 103 -2.20 14.97 6.69
CA ASN A 103 -1.48 16.13 7.22
C ASN A 103 -0.66 16.78 6.08
N ASN A 104 -1.17 17.88 5.54
CA ASN A 104 -0.46 18.71 4.56
C ASN A 104 0.62 19.53 5.28
N LEU A 105 1.78 18.93 5.54
CA LEU A 105 2.99 19.67 5.89
C LEU A 105 3.91 19.71 4.67
N SER A 106 3.60 20.58 3.71
CA SER A 106 4.59 20.97 2.71
C SER A 106 5.59 21.92 3.36
N LYS A 107 6.80 21.43 3.68
CA LYS A 107 7.95 22.34 3.80
C LYS A 107 8.46 22.56 2.39
N GLU A 108 8.27 23.76 1.87
CA GLU A 108 8.82 24.17 0.59
C GLU A 108 10.35 24.02 0.63
N LYS A 109 10.88 23.14 -0.21
CA LYS A 109 12.28 23.17 -0.62
C LYS A 109 12.32 23.36 -2.12
N ILE A 110 12.92 24.47 -2.53
CA ILE A 110 13.26 24.76 -3.92
C ILE A 110 14.62 24.10 -4.16
N GLU A 111 14.60 22.91 -4.76
CA GLU A 111 15.81 22.26 -5.31
C GLU A 111 15.92 22.65 -6.80
N PRO A 112 17.11 23.03 -7.29
CA PRO A 112 17.28 23.53 -8.64
C PRO A 112 17.06 22.44 -9.69
N GLU A 113 16.34 22.82 -10.74
CA GLU A 113 16.01 22.00 -11.90
C GLU A 113 17.25 21.46 -12.62
N ALA A 114 17.57 20.18 -12.42
CA ALA A 114 18.33 19.42 -13.40
C ALA A 114 17.36 18.85 -14.44
N VAL A 115 16.85 19.71 -15.33
CA VAL A 115 16.27 19.25 -16.61
C VAL A 115 17.43 18.71 -17.44
N ARG A 116 17.73 17.41 -17.30
CA ARG A 116 18.55 16.70 -18.28
C ARG A 116 17.71 16.46 -19.52
N ASN A 117 17.85 17.37 -20.48
CA ASN A 117 17.34 17.21 -21.83
C ASN A 117 17.90 15.93 -22.48
N GLY A 118 16.99 15.03 -22.88
CA GLY A 118 17.03 14.40 -24.20
C GLY A 118 18.18 13.47 -24.55
N GLN A 119 18.82 12.78 -23.60
CA GLN A 119 19.58 11.57 -23.92
C GLN A 119 18.82 10.36 -23.42
N ILE A 120 18.66 9.36 -24.29
CA ILE A 120 18.24 8.01 -23.90
C ILE A 120 19.41 7.45 -23.07
N GLU A 121 19.52 7.89 -21.82
CA GLU A 121 20.39 7.22 -20.87
C GLU A 121 19.83 5.82 -20.71
N ARG A 122 20.63 4.81 -21.09
CA ARG A 122 20.41 3.44 -20.66
C ARG A 122 20.47 3.46 -19.13
N PHE A 123 19.34 3.64 -18.48
CA PHE A 123 19.25 3.51 -17.04
C PHE A 123 19.22 2.03 -16.68
N HIS A 124 19.88 1.68 -15.59
CA HIS A 124 19.79 0.37 -14.97
C HIS A 124 18.85 0.50 -13.78
N TYR A 125 17.83 -0.34 -13.70
CA TYR A 125 16.90 -0.35 -12.58
C TYR A 125 17.53 -1.08 -11.39
N ASP A 126 17.85 -0.32 -10.33
CA ASP A 126 18.30 -0.88 -9.06
C ASP A 126 17.08 -1.33 -8.24
N ARG A 127 16.75 -2.61 -8.39
CA ARG A 127 15.68 -3.28 -7.65
C ARG A 127 15.87 -3.17 -6.14
N MET A 128 17.11 -3.29 -5.66
CA MET A 128 17.39 -3.25 -4.22
C MET A 128 17.14 -1.85 -3.66
N ALA A 129 17.53 -0.80 -4.39
CA ALA A 129 17.24 0.58 -3.97
C ALA A 129 15.73 0.86 -3.91
N ALA A 130 14.95 0.33 -4.86
CA ALA A 130 13.48 0.43 -4.82
C ALA A 130 12.89 -0.29 -3.59
N VAL A 131 13.37 -1.50 -3.29
CA VAL A 131 12.94 -2.28 -2.11
C VAL A 131 13.34 -1.58 -0.81
N GLN A 132 14.56 -1.08 -0.69
CA GLN A 132 15.02 -0.33 0.48
C GLN A 132 14.18 0.93 0.71
N TYR A 133 13.80 1.63 -0.36
CA TYR A 133 12.88 2.75 -0.27
C TYR A 133 11.51 2.32 0.24
N ALA A 134 10.97 1.23 -0.30
CA ALA A 134 9.68 0.68 0.12
C ALA A 134 9.71 0.25 1.59
N GLU A 135 10.78 -0.40 2.05
CA GLU A 135 10.99 -0.78 3.47
C GLU A 135 11.19 0.43 4.38
N ARG A 136 11.76 1.52 3.89
CA ARG A 136 11.96 2.74 4.68
C ARG A 136 10.65 3.49 4.91
N TRP A 137 9.82 3.57 3.88
CA TRP A 137 8.66 4.47 3.85
C TRP A 137 7.31 3.76 4.01
N TRP A 138 7.24 2.43 4.13
CA TRP A 138 5.96 1.69 4.16
C TRP A 138 4.89 2.22 5.14
N ASN A 139 5.28 2.80 6.29
CA ASN A 139 4.36 3.38 7.28
C ASN A 139 4.56 4.89 7.53
N SER A 140 5.31 5.56 6.66
CA SER A 140 5.58 7.01 6.75
C SER A 140 5.56 7.63 5.35
N TYR A 141 5.77 8.94 5.24
CA TYR A 141 5.69 9.62 3.95
C TYR A 141 6.94 10.44 3.73
N ASN A 142 7.58 10.28 2.57
CA ASN A 142 8.76 11.05 2.24
C ASN A 142 8.38 12.53 2.05
N PRO A 143 8.94 13.46 2.86
CA PRO A 143 8.60 14.88 2.79
C PRO A 143 8.97 15.56 1.46
N ASP A 144 9.83 14.94 0.64
CA ASP A 144 10.20 15.47 -0.68
C ASP A 144 9.05 15.33 -1.71
N TYR A 145 8.03 14.53 -1.39
CA TYR A 145 6.86 14.29 -2.23
C TYR A 145 5.58 14.70 -1.52
N ARG A 146 4.59 15.11 -2.32
CA ARG A 146 3.24 15.37 -1.82
C ARG A 146 2.61 14.08 -1.31
N LYS A 147 2.00 14.13 -0.12
CA LYS A 147 1.12 13.09 0.38
C LYS A 147 -0.27 13.22 -0.27
N PHE A 148 -0.80 12.11 -0.77
CA PHE A 148 -2.18 12.02 -1.25
C PHE A 148 -3.07 11.29 -0.24
N GLU A 149 -4.39 11.46 -0.37
CA GLU A 149 -5.37 10.67 0.38
C GLU A 149 -5.37 9.21 -0.06
N VAL A 150 -5.37 8.99 -1.38
CA VAL A 150 -5.10 7.69 -2.01
C VAL A 150 -3.68 7.74 -2.59
N ASP A 151 -2.76 7.03 -1.96
CA ASP A 151 -1.31 7.28 -2.13
C ASP A 151 -0.54 6.08 -2.71
N CYS A 152 -1.22 4.97 -3.01
CA CYS A 152 -0.61 3.73 -3.51
C CYS A 152 0.32 3.96 -4.71
N THR A 153 -0.15 4.64 -5.75
CA THR A 153 0.63 4.89 -6.96
C THR A 153 1.74 5.91 -6.75
N ASN A 154 1.52 6.91 -5.90
CA ASN A 154 2.55 7.88 -5.56
C ASN A 154 3.71 7.21 -4.80
N PHE A 155 3.41 6.36 -3.82
CA PHE A 155 4.39 5.54 -3.13
C PHE A 155 5.15 4.60 -4.06
N VAL A 156 4.45 3.85 -4.91
CA VAL A 156 5.07 2.96 -5.91
C VAL A 156 5.97 3.76 -6.85
N SER A 157 5.52 4.93 -7.32
CA SER A 157 6.32 5.78 -8.20
C SER A 157 7.58 6.30 -7.50
N GLN A 158 7.50 6.66 -6.22
CA GLN A 158 8.69 7.01 -5.45
C GLN A 158 9.66 5.82 -5.31
N CYS A 159 9.17 4.60 -5.11
CA CYS A 159 10.01 3.40 -5.07
C CYS A 159 10.72 3.17 -6.43
N LEU A 160 9.98 3.25 -7.53
CA LEU A 160 10.52 3.13 -8.89
C LEU A 160 11.57 4.22 -9.17
N ARG A 161 11.32 5.45 -8.72
CA ARG A 161 12.25 6.57 -8.84
C ARG A 161 13.53 6.34 -8.02
N ALA A 162 13.40 5.84 -6.80
CA ALA A 162 14.53 5.47 -5.95
C ALA A 162 15.36 4.33 -6.56
N GLY A 163 14.72 3.41 -7.31
CA GLY A 163 15.38 2.41 -8.14
C GLY A 163 16.04 2.96 -9.41
N GLY A 164 16.06 4.28 -9.61
CA GLY A 164 16.77 4.92 -10.72
C GLY A 164 15.94 5.11 -12.00
N ALA A 165 14.63 4.86 -11.97
CA ALA A 165 13.77 5.07 -13.14
C ALA A 165 13.76 6.55 -13.58
N PRO A 166 14.06 6.85 -14.86
CA PRO A 166 14.08 8.21 -15.36
C PRO A 166 12.65 8.71 -15.57
N MET A 167 12.39 9.92 -15.09
CA MET A 167 11.15 10.63 -15.37
C MET A 167 11.15 11.13 -16.82
N SER A 168 9.99 11.12 -17.48
CA SER A 168 9.85 11.60 -18.86
C SER A 168 8.44 12.14 -19.13
N GLY A 169 8.29 12.98 -20.16
CA GLY A 169 6.99 13.46 -20.66
C GLY A 169 6.40 14.69 -19.94
N ALA A 170 7.16 15.30 -19.02
CA ALA A 170 6.81 16.60 -18.43
C ALA A 170 6.71 17.72 -19.49
N PRO A 171 5.90 18.76 -19.28
CA PRO A 171 5.03 19.01 -18.12
C PRO A 171 3.56 18.60 -18.34
N ASN A 172 3.25 17.83 -19.40
CA ASN A 172 1.87 17.45 -19.69
C ASN A 172 1.42 16.32 -18.75
N ARG A 173 0.41 16.58 -17.92
CA ARG A 173 -0.08 15.60 -16.92
C ARG A 173 -0.63 14.30 -17.54
N ASN A 174 -1.08 14.35 -18.80
CA ASN A 174 -1.59 13.19 -19.52
C ASN A 174 -0.49 12.34 -20.19
N LYS A 175 0.78 12.75 -20.13
CA LYS A 175 1.87 12.10 -20.84
C LYS A 175 3.04 11.79 -19.92
N GLY A 176 3.70 10.68 -20.22
CA GLY A 176 4.92 10.25 -19.54
C GLY A 176 4.67 9.74 -18.12
N TRP A 177 5.72 9.77 -17.32
CA TRP A 177 5.73 9.45 -15.89
C TRP A 177 6.76 10.36 -15.22
N TRP A 178 6.29 11.30 -14.40
CA TRP A 178 7.10 12.36 -13.83
C TRP A 178 6.41 13.09 -12.65
N TYR A 179 7.23 13.69 -11.80
CA TYR A 179 6.86 14.54 -10.66
C TYR A 179 7.82 15.72 -10.55
N GLN A 180 7.30 16.93 -10.41
CA GLN A 180 8.06 18.19 -10.33
C GLN A 180 7.36 19.15 -9.34
N GLY A 181 7.73 19.06 -8.06
CA GLY A 181 7.21 19.94 -7.01
C GLY A 181 5.67 19.90 -6.93
N ASN A 182 5.02 20.96 -7.40
CA ASN A 182 3.56 21.12 -7.37
C ASN A 182 2.82 20.53 -8.59
N ASN A 183 3.53 19.87 -9.52
CA ASN A 183 2.92 19.27 -10.71
C ASN A 183 3.45 17.86 -10.98
N TRP A 184 2.62 17.00 -11.56
CA TRP A 184 2.94 15.60 -11.83
C TRP A 184 2.00 14.98 -12.87
N SER A 185 2.48 13.94 -13.55
CA SER A 185 1.66 13.11 -14.44
C SER A 185 0.62 12.27 -13.71
N TYR A 186 -0.49 11.93 -14.37
CA TYR A 186 -1.47 11.00 -13.81
C TYR A 186 -0.88 9.61 -13.55
N SER A 187 0.01 9.12 -14.42
CA SER A 187 0.73 7.86 -14.22
C SER A 187 1.63 7.84 -12.98
N TRP A 188 2.02 9.01 -12.43
CA TRP A 188 2.76 9.09 -11.18
C TRP A 188 1.86 8.87 -9.95
N SER A 189 0.59 9.26 -10.02
CA SER A 189 -0.28 9.35 -8.83
C SER A 189 -1.62 8.62 -8.92
N VAL A 190 -1.95 7.98 -10.05
CA VAL A 190 -3.24 7.30 -10.27
C VAL A 190 -3.03 5.88 -10.79
N ALA A 191 -3.62 4.90 -10.10
CA ALA A 191 -3.33 3.48 -10.33
C ALA A 191 -3.67 3.02 -11.74
N HIS A 192 -4.85 3.39 -12.23
CA HIS A 192 -5.27 3.17 -13.62
C HIS A 192 -4.26 3.73 -14.63
N SER A 193 -3.78 4.96 -14.41
CA SER A 193 -2.83 5.58 -15.33
C SER A 193 -1.45 4.92 -15.29
N LEU A 194 -0.94 4.52 -14.10
CA LEU A 194 0.35 3.82 -14.00
C LEU A 194 0.30 2.47 -14.72
N ARG A 195 -0.77 1.68 -14.52
CA ARG A 195 -0.94 0.38 -15.18
C ARG A 195 -0.83 0.50 -16.70
N TRP A 196 -1.51 1.47 -17.31
CA TRP A 196 -1.45 1.67 -18.76
C TRP A 196 -0.10 2.21 -19.21
N TYR A 197 0.52 3.08 -18.41
CA TYR A 197 1.87 3.57 -18.70
C TYR A 197 2.90 2.44 -18.73
N LEU A 198 2.94 1.58 -17.71
CA LEU A 198 3.90 0.46 -17.64
C LEU A 198 3.77 -0.48 -18.85
N ASN A 199 2.53 -0.75 -19.28
CA ASN A 199 2.26 -1.62 -20.42
C ASN A 199 2.57 -0.97 -21.78
N GLY A 200 2.44 0.35 -21.90
CA GLY A 200 2.54 1.08 -23.17
C GLY A 200 3.88 1.78 -23.41
N SER A 201 4.68 2.00 -22.37
CA SER A 201 5.94 2.74 -22.47
C SER A 201 7.01 1.93 -23.22
N THR A 202 7.66 2.56 -24.20
CA THR A 202 8.73 1.96 -25.01
C THR A 202 10.12 2.49 -24.67
N SER A 203 10.21 3.45 -23.74
CA SER A 203 11.46 4.11 -23.35
C SER A 203 11.41 4.62 -21.91
N GLY A 204 12.55 4.61 -21.21
CA GLY A 204 12.58 4.96 -19.79
C GLY A 204 11.89 3.89 -18.95
N LEU A 205 11.14 4.30 -17.92
CA LEU A 205 10.35 3.35 -17.12
C LEU A 205 9.33 2.61 -18.02
N LYS A 206 9.41 1.27 -17.99
CA LYS A 206 8.50 0.35 -18.67
C LYS A 206 8.34 -0.91 -17.82
N GLY A 207 7.25 -1.63 -18.04
CA GLY A 207 7.02 -2.93 -17.40
C GLY A 207 6.86 -4.04 -18.44
N THR A 208 7.47 -5.20 -18.19
CA THR A 208 7.18 -6.44 -18.91
C THR A 208 6.02 -7.14 -18.21
N ALA A 209 4.88 -7.27 -18.90
CA ALA A 209 3.75 -8.01 -18.35
C ALA A 209 4.07 -9.51 -18.29
N VAL A 210 3.82 -10.13 -17.13
CA VAL A 210 3.98 -11.59 -16.91
C VAL A 210 2.64 -12.22 -16.54
N ALA A 211 2.55 -13.55 -16.64
CA ALA A 211 1.28 -14.27 -16.51
C ALA A 211 0.88 -14.51 -15.06
N SER A 212 1.85 -14.61 -14.15
CA SER A 212 1.64 -15.03 -12.77
C SER A 212 2.45 -14.21 -11.75
N ALA A 213 1.96 -14.15 -10.50
CA ALA A 213 2.64 -13.44 -9.42
C ALA A 213 4.00 -14.08 -9.08
N SER A 214 4.12 -15.41 -9.17
CA SER A 214 5.36 -16.14 -8.89
C SER A 214 6.50 -15.78 -9.84
N GLU A 215 6.21 -15.18 -11.00
CA GLU A 215 7.23 -14.65 -11.90
C GLU A 215 7.85 -13.32 -11.42
N LEU A 216 7.28 -12.66 -10.40
CA LEU A 216 7.70 -11.33 -9.94
C LEU A 216 8.78 -11.37 -8.87
N SER A 217 9.85 -10.62 -9.07
CA SER A 217 10.94 -10.46 -8.11
C SER A 217 10.80 -9.18 -7.29
N PRO A 218 11.52 -9.06 -6.16
CA PRO A 218 11.57 -7.79 -5.43
C PRO A 218 11.94 -6.61 -6.35
N GLY A 219 11.20 -5.51 -6.22
CA GLY A 219 11.26 -4.35 -7.11
C GLY A 219 10.22 -4.33 -8.23
N ASP A 220 9.46 -5.41 -8.42
CA ASP A 220 8.41 -5.52 -9.43
C ASP A 220 7.04 -5.05 -8.90
N ILE A 221 6.10 -4.77 -9.81
CA ILE A 221 4.84 -4.09 -9.50
C ILE A 221 3.64 -4.99 -9.74
N ILE A 222 2.65 -4.91 -8.84
CA ILE A 222 1.33 -5.52 -9.01
C ILE A 222 0.29 -4.41 -9.08
N CYS A 223 -0.59 -4.48 -10.08
CA CYS A 223 -1.78 -3.63 -10.18
C CYS A 223 -3.03 -4.47 -9.88
N TYR A 224 -3.99 -3.87 -9.18
CA TYR A 224 -5.24 -4.49 -8.77
C TYR A 224 -6.42 -3.71 -9.33
N ASP A 225 -7.38 -4.43 -9.87
CA ASP A 225 -8.73 -3.99 -10.25
C ASP A 225 -9.67 -4.76 -9.32
N PHE A 226 -10.14 -4.10 -8.25
CA PHE A 226 -10.78 -4.81 -7.13
C PHE A 226 -12.14 -5.37 -7.54
N GLU A 227 -12.90 -4.63 -8.34
CA GLU A 227 -14.25 -4.97 -8.78
C GLU A 227 -14.27 -5.79 -10.09
N GLY A 228 -13.15 -5.87 -10.79
CA GLY A 228 -13.03 -6.55 -12.08
C GLY A 228 -13.69 -5.78 -13.23
N ASP A 229 -13.87 -4.47 -13.09
CA ASP A 229 -14.60 -3.62 -14.05
C ASP A 229 -13.68 -2.96 -15.10
N GLY A 230 -12.37 -3.23 -15.01
CA GLY A 230 -11.33 -2.68 -15.89
C GLY A 230 -10.74 -1.36 -15.40
N ARG A 231 -11.27 -0.76 -14.34
CA ARG A 231 -10.63 0.31 -13.58
C ARG A 231 -9.55 -0.32 -12.69
N TRP A 232 -8.38 0.32 -12.59
CA TRP A 232 -7.33 -0.20 -11.70
C TRP A 232 -7.22 0.74 -10.51
N ASP A 233 -7.35 0.19 -9.33
CA ASP A 233 -7.62 0.93 -8.09
C ASP A 233 -6.38 0.99 -7.19
N HIS A 234 -5.52 -0.01 -7.29
CA HIS A 234 -4.39 -0.14 -6.38
C HIS A 234 -3.11 -0.59 -7.08
N ASN A 235 -1.97 -0.15 -6.54
CA ASN A 235 -0.65 -0.63 -6.94
C ASN A 235 0.18 -0.96 -5.71
N THR A 236 0.98 -2.02 -5.81
CA THR A 236 1.92 -2.43 -4.78
C THR A 236 3.28 -2.74 -5.39
N ILE A 237 4.31 -2.75 -4.56
CA ILE A 237 5.66 -3.16 -4.92
C ILE A 237 6.03 -4.43 -4.18
N VAL A 238 6.56 -5.41 -4.90
CA VAL A 238 7.12 -6.65 -4.33
C VAL A 238 8.41 -6.30 -3.60
N VAL A 239 8.53 -6.72 -2.35
CA VAL A 239 9.72 -6.44 -1.51
C VAL A 239 10.44 -7.71 -1.06
N SER A 240 9.73 -8.82 -1.00
CA SER A 240 10.27 -10.13 -0.64
C SER A 240 9.37 -11.23 -1.20
N ARG A 241 9.71 -12.49 -0.91
CA ARG A 241 8.91 -13.66 -1.21
C ARG A 241 8.77 -14.51 0.04
N ASP A 242 7.65 -15.19 0.16
CA ASP A 242 7.44 -16.19 1.21
C ASP A 242 8.14 -17.52 0.87
N ASN A 243 8.01 -18.52 1.75
CA ASN A 243 8.69 -19.81 1.58
C ASN A 243 8.13 -20.64 0.42
N ASN A 244 6.91 -20.33 -0.04
CA ASN A 244 6.33 -20.92 -1.25
C ASN A 244 6.81 -20.21 -2.53
N GLY A 245 7.66 -19.18 -2.39
CA GLY A 245 8.14 -18.36 -3.49
C GLY A 245 7.13 -17.30 -3.94
N GLU A 246 6.04 -17.10 -3.20
CA GLU A 246 4.99 -16.14 -3.56
C GLU A 246 5.34 -14.72 -3.09
N PRO A 247 5.02 -13.67 -3.86
CA PRO A 247 5.39 -12.31 -3.50
C PRO A 247 4.79 -11.81 -2.17
N LEU A 248 5.61 -11.07 -1.42
CA LEU A 248 5.17 -10.21 -0.32
C LEU A 248 5.39 -8.76 -0.71
N VAL A 249 4.41 -7.90 -0.40
CA VAL A 249 4.35 -6.54 -0.93
C VAL A 249 4.28 -5.48 0.16
N ASN A 250 4.79 -4.30 -0.16
CA ASN A 250 4.55 -3.08 0.60
C ASN A 250 3.61 -2.16 -0.19
N ALA A 251 2.78 -1.40 0.53
CA ALA A 251 1.76 -0.54 -0.07
C ALA A 251 1.36 0.62 0.84
N HIS A 252 0.78 1.66 0.24
CA HIS A 252 0.15 2.80 0.90
C HIS A 252 -1.39 2.78 0.75
N THR A 253 -2.06 3.87 1.15
CA THR A 253 -3.52 4.01 1.38
C THR A 253 -3.94 3.30 2.66
N ASP A 254 -3.82 1.98 2.69
CA ASP A 254 -3.79 1.18 3.91
C ASP A 254 -2.36 0.66 4.07
N ASN A 255 -1.55 1.42 4.80
CA ASN A 255 -0.11 1.22 4.89
C ASN A 255 0.18 -0.22 5.35
N SER A 256 0.87 -0.97 4.50
CA SER A 256 1.09 -2.40 4.66
C SER A 256 2.54 -2.75 4.38
N ARG A 257 3.10 -3.67 5.17
CA ARG A 257 4.43 -4.24 4.98
C ARG A 257 4.41 -5.75 5.02
N HIS A 258 5.10 -6.36 4.05
CA HIS A 258 5.21 -7.81 3.87
C HIS A 258 3.85 -8.51 3.78
N ARG A 259 2.84 -7.80 3.24
CA ARG A 259 1.50 -8.35 3.03
C ARG A 259 1.52 -9.35 1.90
N TYR A 260 0.74 -10.42 2.01
CA TYR A 260 0.59 -11.36 0.91
C TYR A 260 -0.03 -10.69 -0.32
N TRP A 261 0.54 -10.97 -1.49
CA TRP A 261 0.23 -10.23 -2.70
C TRP A 261 -1.22 -10.32 -3.17
N SER A 262 -1.95 -11.40 -2.87
CA SER A 262 -3.30 -11.61 -3.43
C SER A 262 -4.33 -10.63 -2.88
N TYR A 263 -4.06 -9.94 -1.77
CA TYR A 263 -4.98 -8.93 -1.22
C TYR A 263 -6.38 -9.45 -0.86
N GLU A 264 -6.60 -10.77 -0.81
CA GLU A 264 -7.89 -11.38 -0.46
C GLU A 264 -8.34 -11.03 0.97
N ASP A 265 -7.40 -10.73 1.85
CA ASP A 265 -7.63 -10.26 3.21
C ASP A 265 -7.86 -8.74 3.30
N SER A 266 -8.03 -8.04 2.17
CA SER A 266 -8.34 -6.61 2.12
C SER A 266 -9.82 -6.36 2.39
N THR A 267 -10.13 -5.20 2.95
CA THR A 267 -11.50 -4.66 3.04
C THR A 267 -12.04 -4.23 1.67
N ALA A 268 -11.15 -3.97 0.70
CA ALA A 268 -11.50 -3.66 -0.69
C ALA A 268 -11.63 -4.91 -1.59
N TYR A 269 -11.35 -6.11 -1.06
CA TYR A 269 -11.40 -7.34 -1.85
C TYR A 269 -12.81 -7.65 -2.36
N THR A 270 -12.91 -8.02 -3.65
CA THR A 270 -14.09 -8.70 -4.19
C THR A 270 -13.67 -9.99 -4.90
N PRO A 271 -14.57 -10.98 -5.05
CA PRO A 271 -14.29 -12.20 -5.82
C PRO A 271 -13.96 -11.96 -7.30
N ASN A 272 -14.25 -10.77 -7.84
CA ASN A 272 -13.99 -10.40 -9.23
C ASN A 272 -12.61 -9.76 -9.45
N ILE A 273 -11.79 -9.67 -8.39
CA ILE A 273 -10.49 -9.01 -8.43
C ILE A 273 -9.63 -9.51 -9.60
N ASN A 274 -9.08 -8.57 -10.35
CA ASN A 274 -8.17 -8.81 -11.45
C ASN A 274 -6.78 -8.24 -11.13
N TYR A 275 -5.75 -8.87 -11.71
CA TYR A 275 -4.36 -8.50 -11.49
C TYR A 275 -3.63 -8.19 -12.80
N LYS A 276 -2.65 -7.30 -12.73
CA LYS A 276 -1.56 -7.21 -13.71
C LYS A 276 -0.22 -7.23 -13.00
N PHE A 277 0.66 -8.08 -13.50
CA PHE A 277 1.99 -8.31 -12.96
C PHE A 277 3.01 -7.72 -13.92
N PHE A 278 3.87 -6.82 -13.43
CA PHE A 278 4.88 -6.16 -14.24
C PHE A 278 6.28 -6.35 -13.65
N ARG A 279 7.16 -6.98 -14.43
CA ARG A 279 8.59 -6.91 -14.15
C ARG A 279 9.17 -5.58 -14.59
N ILE A 280 10.01 -4.99 -13.76
CA ILE A 280 10.60 -3.67 -14.02
C ILE A 280 12.08 -3.81 -14.34
N GLY A 281 12.57 -3.05 -15.33
CA GLY A 281 14.00 -2.97 -15.63
C GLY A 281 14.56 -4.17 -16.39
N GLU A 282 13.76 -4.75 -17.28
CA GLU A 282 14.18 -5.73 -18.29
C GLU A 282 14.42 -5.09 -19.67
#